data_AF-Q3KAH7-F1
#
_entry.id   AF-Q3KAH7-F1
#
_cell.length_a   1.000
_cell.length_b   1.000
_cell.length_c   1.000
_cell.angle_alpha   90.00
_cell.angle_beta   90.00
_cell.angle_gamma   90.00
#
_symmetry.space_group_name_H-M   'P 1'
#
loop_
_entity.id
_entity.type
_entity.pdbx_description
1 polymer ?
#
loop_
_entity_poly.entity_id
_entity_poly.type
_entity_poly.pdbx_seq_one_letter_code
_entity_poly.pdbx_strand_id
1 'polypeptide(L)'
;MTLIKKGCAECGQSFLSNRSNHRFCTDLCRVRAHRAKHKVMPEVKNAKTSIFKLYKQKISELSDQEILGAVAELFAEAPEDRKNRKQSMLYKLINKEAENV
;
A
#
# COMPACT_ATOMS: atom_id res chain seq x y z
N MET A 1 -15.90 18.36 33.25
CA MET A 1 -15.63 18.09 31.82
C MET A 1 -16.97 17.98 31.12
N THR A 2 -17.30 18.91 30.23
CA THR A 2 -18.61 18.94 29.56
C THR A 2 -18.49 18.22 28.22
N LEU A 3 -19.25 17.14 28.05
CA LEU A 3 -19.30 16.41 26.78
C LEU A 3 -20.26 17.12 25.82
N ILE A 4 -19.76 17.43 24.62
CA ILE A 4 -20.54 18.08 23.56
C ILE A 4 -20.76 17.06 22.44
N LYS A 5 -22.02 16.93 21.99
CA LYS A 5 -22.38 16.09 20.85
C LYS A 5 -21.92 16.75 19.55
N LYS A 6 -21.20 16.01 18.71
CA LYS A 6 -20.66 16.47 17.41
C LYS A 6 -20.87 15.43 16.32
N GLY A 7 -20.92 15.86 15.07
CA GLY A 7 -20.88 14.97 13.91
C GLY A 7 -19.44 14.63 13.51
N CYS A 8 -19.18 13.37 13.15
CA CYS A 8 -17.91 12.92 12.60
C CYS A 8 -17.72 13.47 11.19
N ALA A 9 -16.56 14.08 10.91
CA ALA A 9 -16.23 14.65 9.60
C ALA A 9 -15.99 13.60 8.50
N GLU A 10 -15.91 12.31 8.85
CA GLU A 10 -15.71 11.20 7.90
C GLU A 10 -17.02 10.41 7.66
N CYS A 11 -17.64 9.88 8.72
CA CYS A 11 -18.81 9.01 8.59
C CYS A 11 -20.16 9.69 8.87
N GLY A 12 -20.17 10.97 9.28
CA GLY A 12 -21.38 11.71 9.62
C GLY A 12 -22.05 11.31 10.94
N GLN A 13 -21.64 10.22 11.58
CA GLN A 13 -22.25 9.76 12.84
C GLN A 13 -22.01 10.76 13.98
N SER A 14 -23.01 10.88 14.85
CA SER A 14 -22.90 11.66 16.07
C SER A 14 -22.03 10.97 17.12
N PHE A 15 -21.14 11.71 17.79
CA PHE A 15 -20.31 11.22 18.89
C PHE A 15 -20.14 12.30 19.97
N LEU A 16 -19.78 11.87 21.18
CA LEU A 16 -19.50 12.78 22.29
C LEU A 16 -18.03 13.17 22.30
N SER A 17 -17.76 14.47 22.46
CA SER A 17 -16.42 15.02 22.45
C SER A 17 -16.22 15.94 23.65
N ASN A 18 -15.08 15.80 24.32
CA ASN A 18 -14.63 16.72 25.37
C ASN A 18 -13.66 17.81 24.84
N ARG A 19 -13.29 17.79 23.55
CA ARG A 19 -12.33 18.75 22.97
C ARG A 19 -12.96 19.52 21.80
N SER A 20 -12.73 20.82 21.75
CA SER A 20 -13.24 21.68 20.67
C SER A 20 -12.74 21.26 19.28
N ASN A 21 -11.53 20.69 19.19
CA ASN A 21 -10.92 20.22 17.94
C ASN A 21 -11.12 18.72 17.62
N HIS A 22 -11.91 17.97 18.41
CA HIS A 22 -12.18 16.56 18.12
C HIS A 22 -13.14 16.46 16.91
N ARG A 23 -12.65 15.91 15.79
CA ARG A 23 -13.35 15.89 14.49
C ARG A 23 -13.87 14.52 14.04
N PHE A 24 -13.35 13.43 14.62
CA PHE A 24 -13.63 12.07 14.16
C PHE A 24 -14.13 11.23 15.32
N CYS A 25 -15.12 10.37 15.10
CA CYS A 25 -15.65 9.51 16.16
C CYS A 25 -14.69 8.40 16.58
N THR A 26 -13.80 7.97 15.66
CA THR A 26 -12.82 6.90 15.87
C THR A 26 -11.52 7.19 15.15
N ASP A 27 -10.45 6.50 15.55
CA ASP A 27 -9.17 6.54 14.84
C ASP A 27 -9.28 6.06 13.40
N LEU A 28 -10.14 5.08 13.14
CA LEU A 28 -10.40 4.60 11.78
C LEU A 28 -10.93 5.73 10.88
N CYS A 29 -11.86 6.54 11.38
CA CYS A 29 -12.37 7.70 10.65
C CYS A 29 -11.30 8.76 10.38
N ARG A 30 -10.44 9.01 11.38
CA ARG A 30 -9.30 9.93 11.23
C ARG A 30 -8.32 9.44 10.15
N VAL A 31 -7.99 8.15 10.16
CA VAL A 31 -7.07 7.55 9.19
C VAL A 31 -7.66 7.54 7.78
N ARG A 32 -8.95 7.21 7.62
CA ARG A 32 -9.64 7.27 6.32
C ARG A 32 -9.64 8.69 5.75
N ALA A 33 -10.03 9.68 6.55
CA ALA A 33 -10.01 11.08 6.14
C ALA A 33 -8.61 11.55 5.73
N HIS A 34 -7.58 11.14 6.47
CA HIS A 34 -6.19 11.44 6.12
C HIS A 34 -5.78 10.79 4.79
N ARG A 35 -6.06 9.50 4.61
CA ARG A 35 -5.76 8.77 3.35
C ARG A 35 -6.51 9.36 2.15
N ALA A 36 -7.75 9.79 2.32
CA ALA A 36 -8.53 10.43 1.27
C ALA A 36 -7.98 11.80 0.84
N LYS A 37 -7.35 12.55 1.75
CA LYS A 37 -6.64 13.79 1.42
C LYS A 37 -5.36 13.54 0.63
N HIS A 38 -4.66 12.46 0.94
CA HIS A 38 -3.49 11.99 0.19
C HIS A 38 -3.89 11.11 -0.99
N LYS A 39 -4.99 11.46 -1.68
CA LYS A 39 -5.49 10.72 -2.85
C LYS A 39 -4.32 10.44 -3.78
N VAL A 40 -4.17 9.15 -4.10
CA VAL A 40 -3.17 8.61 -5.02
C VAL A 40 -3.11 9.51 -6.25
N MET A 41 -1.96 10.14 -6.47
CA MET A 41 -1.75 10.96 -7.67
C MET A 41 -2.09 10.10 -8.89
N PRO A 42 -3.04 10.54 -9.75
CA PRO A 42 -3.46 9.77 -10.92
C PRO A 42 -2.28 9.35 -11.80
N GLU A 43 -1.26 10.20 -11.88
CA GLU A 43 0.00 9.95 -12.59
C GLU A 43 0.73 8.75 -12.01
N VAL A 44 0.83 8.64 -10.68
CA VAL A 44 1.48 7.52 -10.00
C VAL A 44 0.69 6.22 -10.20
N LYS A 45 -0.64 6.29 -10.16
CA LYS A 45 -1.51 5.13 -10.43
C LYS A 45 -1.35 4.64 -11.87
N ASN A 46 -1.32 5.56 -12.84
CA ASN A 46 -1.16 5.25 -14.24
C ASN A 46 0.25 4.69 -14.52
N ALA A 47 1.29 5.34 -14.01
CA ALA A 47 2.68 4.88 -14.12
C ALA A 47 2.84 3.46 -13.56
N LYS A 48 2.28 3.18 -12.38
CA LYS A 48 2.25 1.84 -11.78
C LYS A 48 1.62 0.82 -12.74
N THR A 49 0.44 1.14 -13.27
CA THR A 49 -0.31 0.22 -14.15
C THR A 49 0.49 -0.09 -15.42
N SER A 50 1.12 0.93 -16.02
CA SER A 50 2.00 0.78 -17.19
C SER A 50 3.23 -0.06 -16.88
N ILE A 51 3.90 0.17 -15.76
CA ILE A 51 5.09 -0.59 -15.34
C ILE A 51 4.76 -2.06 -15.14
N PHE A 52 3.71 -2.38 -14.39
CA PHE A 52 3.29 -3.76 -14.17
C PHE A 52 2.90 -4.47 -15.48
N LYS A 53 2.21 -3.77 -16.38
CA LYS A 53 1.86 -4.31 -17.69
C LYS A 53 3.12 -4.64 -18.51
N LEU A 54 4.09 -3.75 -18.52
CA LEU A 54 5.37 -3.94 -19.21
C LEU A 54 6.14 -5.14 -18.67
N TYR A 55 6.24 -5.28 -17.34
CA TYR A 55 6.90 -6.44 -16.74
C TYR A 55 6.18 -7.75 -17.04
N LYS A 56 4.85 -7.78 -16.97
CA LYS A 56 4.08 -8.97 -17.33
C LYS A 56 4.32 -9.40 -18.77
N GLN A 57 4.33 -8.44 -19.70
CA GLN A 57 4.61 -8.71 -21.10
C GLN A 57 6.03 -9.29 -21.27
N LYS A 58 7.05 -8.66 -20.68
CA LYS A 58 8.43 -9.16 -20.75
C LYS A 58 8.56 -10.56 -20.18
N ILE A 59 7.91 -10.84 -19.04
CA ILE A 59 7.93 -12.18 -18.43
C ILE A 59 7.25 -13.20 -19.35
N SER A 60 6.16 -12.83 -20.05
CA SER A 60 5.51 -13.73 -21.01
C SER A 60 6.33 -13.99 -22.28
N GLU A 61 7.33 -13.16 -22.56
CA GLU A 61 8.27 -13.34 -23.67
C GLU A 61 9.45 -14.25 -23.30
N LEU A 62 9.64 -14.58 -22.01
CA LEU A 62 10.70 -15.47 -21.56
C LEU A 62 10.38 -16.93 -21.85
N SER A 63 11.41 -17.68 -22.21
CA SER A 63 11.37 -19.13 -22.30
C SER A 63 11.33 -19.79 -20.91
N ASP A 64 10.85 -21.03 -20.86
CA ASP A 64 10.84 -21.83 -19.62
C ASP A 64 12.25 -21.96 -19.02
N GLN A 65 13.30 -22.04 -19.84
CA GLN A 65 14.69 -22.13 -19.37
C GLN A 65 15.15 -20.85 -18.67
N GLU A 66 14.79 -19.68 -19.22
CA GLU A 66 15.12 -18.39 -18.60
C GLU A 66 14.37 -18.21 -17.27
N ILE A 67 13.09 -18.61 -17.23
CA ILE A 67 12.30 -18.59 -16.00
C ILE A 67 12.91 -19.51 -14.95
N LEU A 68 13.26 -20.74 -15.33
CA LEU A 68 13.89 -21.72 -14.43
C LEU A 68 15.25 -21.22 -13.93
N GLY A 69 16.06 -20.60 -14.78
CA GLY A 69 17.34 -19.99 -14.40
C GLY A 69 17.16 -18.90 -13.35
N ALA A 70 16.24 -17.95 -13.60
CA ALA A 70 15.95 -16.88 -12.64
C ALA A 70 15.43 -17.43 -11.29
N VAL A 71 14.60 -18.46 -11.31
CA VAL A 71 14.12 -19.12 -10.09
C VAL A 71 15.27 -19.83 -9.36
N ALA A 72 16.14 -20.52 -10.07
CA ALA A 72 17.30 -21.19 -9.50
C ALA A 72 18.25 -20.19 -8.82
N GLU A 73 18.50 -19.03 -9.44
CA GLU A 73 19.27 -17.95 -8.83
C GLU A 73 18.65 -17.48 -7.50
N LEU A 74 17.34 -17.26 -7.46
CA LEU A 74 16.62 -16.88 -6.23
C LEU A 74 16.71 -17.94 -5.13
N PHE A 75 16.81 -19.22 -5.49
CA PHE A 75 17.00 -20.31 -4.53
C PHE A 75 18.45 -20.42 -4.04
N ALA A 76 19.41 -20.11 -4.91
CA ALA A 76 20.83 -20.12 -4.60
C ALA A 76 21.33 -18.83 -3.92
N GLU A 77 20.48 -17.80 -3.81
CA GLU A 77 20.79 -16.54 -3.11
C GLU A 77 21.39 -16.77 -1.72
N ALA A 78 22.50 -16.09 -1.43
CA ALA A 78 23.06 -16.08 -0.08
C ALA A 78 22.06 -15.42 0.90
N PRO A 79 22.10 -15.80 2.20
CA PRO A 79 21.17 -15.25 3.19
C PRO A 79 21.17 -13.72 3.26
N GLU A 80 22.32 -13.08 3.09
CA GLU A 80 22.44 -11.61 3.10
C GLU A 80 21.84 -10.97 1.86
N ASP A 81 22.03 -11.55 0.66
CA ASP A 81 21.42 -11.04 -0.57
C ASP A 81 19.90 -11.16 -0.53
N ARG A 82 19.39 -12.28 -0.02
CA ARG A 82 17.96 -12.46 0.24
C ARG A 82 17.43 -11.40 1.22
N LYS A 83 18.16 -11.11 2.29
CA LYS A 83 17.79 -10.09 3.28
C LYS A 83 17.77 -8.70 2.65
N ASN A 84 18.78 -8.34 1.87
CA ASN A 84 18.87 -7.08 1.15
C ASN A 84 17.72 -6.93 0.14
N ARG A 85 17.41 -7.97 -0.64
CA ARG A 85 16.27 -7.99 -1.56
C ARG A 85 14.94 -7.78 -0.82
N LYS A 86 14.74 -8.45 0.32
CA LYS A 86 13.53 -8.27 1.16
C LYS A 86 13.44 -6.89 1.81
N GLN A 87 14.58 -6.24 2.07
CA GLN A 87 14.62 -4.88 2.60
C GLN A 87 14.43 -3.81 1.53
N SER A 88 14.63 -4.16 0.26
CA SER A 88 14.46 -3.24 -0.87
C SER A 88 13.08 -2.58 -0.86
N MET A 89 13.04 -1.31 -1.23
CA MET A 89 11.79 -0.56 -1.34
C MET A 89 10.83 -1.21 -2.34
N LEU A 90 11.37 -1.77 -3.42
CA LEU A 90 10.58 -2.47 -4.44
C LEU A 90 9.86 -3.69 -3.85
N TYR A 91 10.56 -4.55 -3.10
CA TYR A 91 9.95 -5.73 -2.47
C TYR A 91 8.86 -5.34 -1.47
N LYS A 92 9.11 -4.32 -0.63
CA LYS A 92 8.12 -3.81 0.33
C LYS A 92 6.87 -3.26 -0.35
N LEU A 93 7.03 -2.56 -1.47
CA LEU A 93 5.92 -2.00 -2.24
C LEU A 93 5.07 -3.11 -2.87
N ILE A 94 5.70 -4.13 -3.47
CA ILE A 94 4.99 -5.26 -4.07
C ILE A 94 4.19 -6.06 -3.02
N ASN A 95 4.80 -6.38 -1.86
CA ASN A 95 4.11 -7.16 -0.82
C ASN A 95 2.97 -6.41 -0.16
N LYS A 96 3.14 -5.11 0.10
CA LYS A 96 2.06 -4.26 0.62
C LYS A 96 0.86 -4.23 -0.33
N GLU A 97 1.07 -4.40 -1.63
CA GLU A 97 -0.01 -4.45 -2.61
C GLU A 97 -0.71 -5.81 -2.68
N ALA A 98 0.02 -6.92 -2.55
CA ALA A 98 -0.55 -8.26 -2.45
C ALA A 98 -1.49 -8.42 -1.24
N GLU A 99 -1.25 -7.70 -0.15
CA GLU A 99 -2.13 -7.66 1.04
C GLU A 99 -3.44 -6.87 0.82
N ASN A 100 -3.56 -6.12 -0.29
CA ASN A 100 -4.72 -5.28 -0.60
C ASN A 100 -5.54 -5.80 -1.80
N VAL A 101 -5.23 -7.01 -2.31
CA VAL A 101 -6.00 -7.74 -3.34
C VAL A 101 -6.76 -8.86 -2.65
#